data_AF-A0A950AVW3-F1
#
_entry.id   AF-A0A950AVW3-F1
#
_cell.length_a   1.000
_cell.length_b   1.000
_cell.length_c   1.000
_cell.angle_alpha   90.00
_cell.angle_beta   90.00
_cell.angle_gamma   90.00
#
_symmetry.space_group_name_H-M   'P 1'
#
loop_
_entity.id
_entity.type
_entity.pdbx_description
1 polymer ?
#
loop_
_entity_poly.entity_id
_entity_poly.type
_entity_poly.pdbx_seq_one_letter_code
_entity_poly.pdbx_strand_id
1 'polypeptide(L)'
;MSEFSLDLNEDQLQIQKWVHDFAENVVRPVAHEWDEREETPWPVIEEVAKVGLYSLDFMANAFGDPTGITLPMVMEEMCWGDA
;
A
#
# COMPACT_ATOMS: atom_id res chain seq x y z
N MET A 1 21.20 -14.30 -7.65
CA MET A 1 21.02 -13.67 -6.33
C MET A 1 21.30 -12.20 -6.55
N SER A 2 20.35 -11.32 -6.27
CA SER A 2 20.66 -9.90 -6.17
C SER A 2 21.71 -9.72 -5.06
N GLU A 3 22.71 -8.88 -5.29
CA GLU A 3 23.56 -8.43 -4.19
C GLU A 3 22.70 -7.71 -3.16
N PHE A 4 23.06 -7.84 -1.89
CA PHE A 4 22.39 -7.14 -0.80
C PHE A 4 22.52 -5.62 -1.02
N SER A 5 21.39 -4.91 -0.95
CA SER A 5 21.31 -3.45 -1.00
C SER A 5 20.23 -2.97 -0.03
N LEU A 6 20.39 -1.73 0.47
CA LEU A 6 19.35 -1.03 1.23
C LEU A 6 18.50 -0.11 0.36
N ASP A 7 18.92 0.10 -0.89
CA ASP A 7 18.18 0.94 -1.84
C ASP A 7 17.02 0.16 -2.43
N LEU A 8 15.87 0.82 -2.57
CA LEU A 8 14.73 0.30 -3.34
C LEU A 8 15.10 0.26 -4.82
N ASN A 9 14.67 -0.80 -5.50
CA ASN A 9 14.79 -0.85 -6.96
C ASN A 9 13.70 0.00 -7.65
N GLU A 10 13.80 0.18 -8.97
CA GLU A 10 12.89 1.03 -9.74
C GLU A 10 11.41 0.59 -9.62
N ASP A 11 11.15 -0.72 -9.65
CA ASP A 11 9.79 -1.27 -9.50
C ASP A 11 9.23 -0.97 -8.11
N GLN A 12 10.04 -1.16 -7.06
CA GLN A 12 9.66 -0.84 -5.69
C GLN A 12 9.40 0.65 -5.49
N LEU A 13 10.24 1.52 -6.03
CA LEU A 13 10.02 2.98 -5.98
C LEU A 13 8.72 3.38 -6.67
N GLN A 14 8.40 2.75 -7.80
CA GLN A 14 7.16 3.01 -8.52
C GLN A 14 5.93 2.55 -7.72
N ILE A 15 5.99 1.35 -7.13
CA ILE A 15 4.93 0.82 -6.27
C ILE A 15 4.76 1.70 -5.04
N GLN A 16 5.86 2.05 -4.35
CA GLN A 16 5.84 2.92 -3.17
C GLN A 16 5.13 4.23 -3.48
N LYS A 17 5.58 4.93 -4.53
CA LYS A 17 4.99 6.22 -4.92
C LYS A 17 3.51 6.08 -5.23
N TRP A 18 3.12 5.04 -5.96
CA TRP A 18 1.72 4.81 -6.31
C TRP A 18 0.84 4.58 -5.08
N VAL A 19 1.31 3.79 -4.12
CA VAL A 19 0.56 3.56 -2.86
C VAL A 19 0.55 4.81 -1.99
N HIS A 20 1.65 5.56 -1.94
CA HIS A 20 1.72 6.84 -1.23
C HIS A 20 0.71 7.86 -1.78
N ASP A 21 0.68 8.04 -3.11
CA ASP A 21 -0.27 8.93 -3.77
C ASP A 21 -1.72 8.52 -3.45
N PHE A 22 -1.99 7.21 -3.35
CA PHE A 22 -3.31 6.71 -2.96
C PHE A 22 -3.62 7.01 -1.48
N ALA A 23 -2.69 6.72 -0.56
CA ALA A 23 -2.85 6.96 0.86
C ALA A 23 -3.08 8.46 1.16
N GLU A 24 -2.34 9.35 0.49
CA GLU A 24 -2.48 10.80 0.63
C GLU A 24 -3.83 11.32 0.13
N ASN A 25 -4.28 10.86 -1.04
CA ASN A 25 -5.44 11.43 -1.71
C ASN A 25 -6.78 10.76 -1.33
N VAL A 26 -6.76 9.52 -0.82
CA VAL A 26 -7.97 8.73 -0.56
C VAL A 26 -8.15 8.38 0.92
N VAL A 27 -7.10 7.88 1.58
CA VAL A 27 -7.21 7.34 2.95
C VAL A 27 -7.11 8.46 3.98
N ARG A 28 -6.00 9.21 3.96
CA ARG A 28 -5.68 10.23 4.96
C ARG A 28 -6.73 11.35 5.10
N PRO A 29 -7.39 11.85 4.04
CA PRO A 29 -8.37 12.92 4.18
C PRO A 29 -9.61 12.53 4.99
N VAL A 30 -9.92 11.24 5.05
CA VAL A 30 -11.11 10.73 5.75
C VAL A 30 -10.78 10.01 7.05
N ALA A 31 -9.51 9.66 7.29
CA ALA A 31 -9.04 8.89 8.45
C ALA A 31 -9.61 9.39 9.79
N HIS A 32 -9.48 10.68 10.09
CA HIS A 32 -9.96 11.26 11.35
C HIS A 32 -11.48 11.16 11.53
N GLU A 33 -12.26 11.31 10.47
CA GLU A 33 -13.72 11.18 10.55
C GLU A 33 -14.12 9.74 10.89
N TRP A 34 -13.44 8.76 10.28
CA TRP A 34 -13.72 7.34 10.51
C TRP A 34 -13.22 6.86 11.88
N ASP A 35 -12.10 7.39 12.36
CA ASP A 35 -11.61 7.16 13.74
C ASP A 35 -12.65 7.64 14.78
N GLU A 36 -13.15 8.88 14.64
CA GLU A 36 -14.18 9.41 15.54
C GLU A 36 -15.50 8.62 15.52
N ARG A 37 -15.83 8.03 14.37
CA ARG A 37 -17.05 7.22 14.20
C ARG A 37 -16.94 5.82 14.77
N GLU A 38 -15.73 5.33 15.03
CA GLU A 38 -15.44 3.95 15.46
C GLU A 38 -16.10 2.88 14.56
N GLU A 39 -16.23 3.18 13.25
CA GLU A 39 -16.88 2.31 12.27
C GLU A 39 -15.88 1.81 11.22
N THR A 40 -16.08 0.59 10.71
CA THR A 40 -15.26 0.07 9.61
C THR A 40 -15.51 0.87 8.32
N PRO A 41 -14.48 1.46 7.69
CA PRO A 41 -14.62 2.30 6.50
C PRO A 41 -14.77 1.47 5.23
N TRP A 42 -15.84 0.68 5.13
CA TRP A 42 -16.14 -0.17 3.97
C TRP A 42 -16.06 0.57 2.62
N PRO A 43 -16.59 1.80 2.48
CA PRO A 43 -16.50 2.52 1.21
C PRO A 43 -15.05 2.81 0.77
N VAL A 44 -14.16 3.11 1.72
CA VAL A 44 -12.74 3.37 1.44
C VAL A 44 -12.05 2.06 1.03
N ILE A 45 -12.31 0.96 1.75
CA ILE A 45 -11.76 -0.37 1.44
C ILE A 45 -12.17 -0.83 0.03
N GLU A 46 -13.42 -0.57 -0.37
CA GLU A 46 -13.88 -0.88 -1.72
C GLU A 46 -13.13 -0.10 -2.81
N GLU A 47 -12.79 1.17 -2.56
CA GLU A 47 -11.94 1.95 -3.49
C GLU A 47 -10.53 1.37 -3.57
N VAL A 48 -9.92 0.98 -2.45
CA VAL A 48 -8.61 0.29 -2.43
C VAL A 48 -8.66 -0.98 -3.27
N ALA A 49 -9.72 -1.78 -3.12
CA ALA A 49 -9.89 -3.03 -3.86
C ALA A 49 -9.98 -2.80 -5.38
N LYS A 50 -10.66 -1.73 -5.83
CA LYS A 50 -10.77 -1.37 -7.25
C LYS A 50 -9.42 -0.95 -7.86
N VAL A 51 -8.55 -0.33 -7.06
CA VAL A 51 -7.21 0.10 -7.48
C VAL A 51 -6.27 -1.11 -7.67
N GLY A 52 -6.66 -2.30 -7.20
CA GLY A 52 -5.94 -3.55 -7.48
C GLY A 52 -4.90 -3.92 -6.43
N LEU A 53 -4.81 -3.16 -5.33
CA LEU A 53 -3.92 -3.42 -4.19
C LEU A 53 -4.16 -4.77 -3.51
N TYR A 54 -5.35 -5.36 -3.69
CA TYR A 54 -5.70 -6.72 -3.21
C TYR A 54 -5.90 -7.74 -4.33
N SER A 55 -5.47 -7.42 -5.55
CA SER A 55 -5.62 -8.32 -6.69
C SER A 55 -4.68 -9.53 -6.56
N LEU A 56 -5.06 -10.66 -7.18
CA LEU A 56 -4.19 -11.83 -7.27
C LEU A 56 -2.86 -11.50 -7.96
N ASP A 57 -2.89 -10.59 -8.95
CA ASP A 57 -1.70 -10.17 -9.69
C ASP A 57 -0.72 -9.39 -8.79
N PHE A 58 -1.24 -8.46 -7.98
CA PHE A 58 -0.43 -7.74 -7.01
C PHE A 58 0.19 -8.70 -5.98
N MET A 59 -0.60 -9.61 -5.42
CA MET A 59 -0.10 -10.58 -4.44
C MET A 59 0.96 -11.49 -5.05
N ALA A 60 0.75 -11.97 -6.28
CA ALA A 60 1.75 -12.78 -6.99
C ALA A 60 3.05 -12.01 -7.25
N ASN A 61 2.97 -10.72 -7.60
CA ASN A 61 4.14 -9.86 -7.77
C ASN A 61 4.88 -9.65 -6.45
N ALA A 62 4.17 -9.31 -5.37
CA ALA A 62 4.75 -9.04 -4.07
C ALA A 62 5.42 -10.29 -3.45
N PHE A 63 4.82 -11.48 -3.60
CA PHE A 63 5.45 -12.73 -3.16
C PHE A 63 6.55 -13.24 -4.09
N GLY A 64 6.56 -12.80 -5.34
CA GLY A 64 7.62 -13.08 -6.31
C GLY A 64 8.85 -12.17 -6.17
N ASP A 65 8.74 -11.09 -5.38
CA ASP A 65 9.85 -10.18 -5.11
C ASP A 65 11.00 -10.91 -4.41
N PRO A 66 12.18 -11.05 -5.06
CA PRO A 66 13.32 -11.76 -4.48
C PRO A 66 13.92 -11.07 -3.25
N THR A 67 13.63 -9.78 -3.05
CA THR A 67 14.06 -9.04 -1.87
C THR A 67 13.09 -9.19 -0.68
N GLY A 68 11.83 -9.53 -0.97
CA GLY A 68 10.78 -9.76 0.02
C GLY A 68 10.24 -8.51 0.72
N ILE A 69 10.59 -7.30 0.26
CA ILE A 69 10.22 -6.05 0.93
C ILE A 69 9.01 -5.36 0.30
N THR A 70 8.59 -5.76 -0.91
CA THR A 70 7.45 -5.11 -1.59
C THR A 70 6.18 -5.11 -0.73
N LEU A 71 5.83 -6.24 -0.08
CA LEU A 71 4.63 -6.30 0.75
C LEU A 71 4.73 -5.44 2.03
N PRO A 72 5.80 -5.53 2.85
CA PRO A 72 6.00 -4.62 3.98
C PRO A 72 5.97 -3.14 3.61
N MET A 73 6.61 -2.75 2.51
CA MET A 73 6.66 -1.37 2.03
C MET A 73 5.26 -0.85 1.68
N VAL A 74 4.44 -1.65 0.98
CA VAL A 74 3.06 -1.28 0.68
C VAL A 74 2.22 -1.16 1.94
N MET A 75 2.40 -2.05 2.92
CA MET A 75 1.71 -1.95 4.20
C MET A 75 2.10 -0.67 4.96
N GLU A 76 3.38 -0.31 4.95
CA GLU A 76 3.88 0.93 5.57
C GLU A 76 3.21 2.17 4.97
N GLU A 77 3.16 2.29 3.64
CA GLU A 77 2.51 3.43 2.97
C GLU A 77 1.00 3.49 3.25
N MET A 78 0.33 2.34 3.35
CA MET A 78 -1.08 2.30 3.75
C MET A 78 -1.27 2.77 5.20
N CYS A 79 -0.43 2.30 6.13
CA CYS A 79 -0.44 2.73 7.53
C CYS A 79 -0.05 4.20 7.72
N TRP A 80 0.72 4.77 6.79
CA TRP A 80 1.01 6.20 6.78
C TRP A 80 -0.25 7.04 6.49
N GLY A 81 -1.17 6.50 5.70
CA GLY A 81 -2.48 7.10 5.44
C GLY A 81 -3.40 7.08 6.65
N ASP A 82 -3.49 5.93 7.31
CA ASP A 82 -4.27 5.70 8.54
C ASP A 82 -3.73 4.46 9.29
N ALA A 83 -3.50 4.58 10.60
CA ALA A 83 -2.63 3.67 11.39
C ALA A 83 -3.39 2.61 12.20
#